data_AF-A0A087TND5-F1
#
_entry.id   AF-A0A087TND5-F1
#
_cell.length_a   1.000
_cell.length_b   1.000
_cell.length_c   1.000
_cell.angle_alpha   90.00
_cell.angle_beta   90.00
_cell.angle_gamma   90.00
#
_symmetry.space_group_name_H-M   'P 1'
#
loop_
_entity.id
_entity.type
_entity.pdbx_description
1 polymer ?
#
loop_
_entity_poly.entity_id
_entity_poly.type
_entity_poly.pdbx_seq_one_letter_code
_entity_poly.pdbx_strand_id
1 'polypeptide(L)'
;MDTKLSEIKTTCHKLQSSLIELYNFAQGALANSAHAADKSLCFKLNKLVMPIKESCATVKKCVQALDEKGWIAAKLAHSDDSYAPDELDMLVACARNLVEDVRQVASLIQGNSTLLFKNQTSLAEKSKPPVAPKPILKVKPSPSAKPAAKLQERPLPPTPANLLKTQISSGEYFNEYDYVNLESKETVEKENESIKAVLPKDMCQSFDELVKQSEIPVVSHSENVPEIVTPEKTVSPLDQKDVQLLMFYGVQIETHIMHLTNAIDAFLMTIKNNQPPKVFVGHSKFIVIGAHKLVYIGDSVHRNLNNPELKTRIMHNSNSLCDSLKTLVNNTKKAATEFPSVIAVQEMVDSVVDVSHLANDLKMSIIQASKS
;
A
#
# COMPACT_ATOMS: atom_id res chain seq x y z
N MET A 1 -8.70 39.84 -19.38
CA MET A 1 -9.68 38.74 -19.51
C MET A 1 -8.98 37.40 -19.73
N ASP A 2 -7.79 37.40 -20.33
CA ASP A 2 -7.03 36.18 -20.69
C ASP A 2 -6.62 35.32 -19.48
N THR A 3 -6.29 35.92 -18.34
CA THR A 3 -5.98 35.18 -17.11
C THR A 3 -7.18 34.37 -16.62
N LYS A 4 -8.39 34.98 -16.59
CA LYS A 4 -9.63 34.29 -16.20
C LYS A 4 -9.98 33.18 -17.18
N LEU A 5 -9.74 33.39 -18.47
CA LEU A 5 -10.02 32.38 -19.49
C LEU A 5 -9.09 31.15 -19.35
N SER A 6 -7.82 31.37 -19.04
CA SER A 6 -6.85 30.30 -18.73
C SER A 6 -7.23 29.52 -17.46
N GLU A 7 -7.70 30.22 -16.41
CA GLU A 7 -8.20 29.60 -15.19
C GLU A 7 -9.45 28.75 -15.45
N ILE A 8 -10.42 29.26 -16.22
CA ILE A 8 -11.62 28.51 -16.62
C ILE A 8 -11.22 27.27 -17.41
N LYS A 9 -10.34 27.40 -18.41
CA LYS A 9 -9.79 26.27 -19.17
C LYS A 9 -9.23 25.18 -18.25
N THR A 10 -8.35 25.59 -17.35
CA THR A 10 -7.70 24.69 -16.40
C THR A 10 -8.74 24.00 -15.50
N THR A 11 -9.74 24.74 -15.05
CA THR A 11 -10.81 24.22 -14.19
C THR A 11 -11.68 23.20 -14.92
N CYS A 12 -12.03 23.44 -16.19
CA CYS A 12 -12.79 22.49 -17.01
C CYS A 12 -12.03 21.17 -17.25
N HIS A 13 -10.72 21.23 -17.52
CA HIS A 13 -9.89 20.03 -17.67
C HIS A 13 -9.72 19.25 -16.37
N LYS A 14 -9.59 19.97 -15.23
CA LYS A 14 -9.57 19.35 -13.90
C LYS A 14 -10.90 18.66 -13.60
N LEU A 15 -12.03 19.32 -13.86
CA LEU A 15 -13.37 18.74 -13.70
C LEU A 15 -13.50 17.45 -14.52
N GLN A 16 -13.10 17.47 -15.80
CA GLN A 16 -13.13 16.30 -16.66
C GLN A 16 -12.30 15.14 -16.09
N SER A 17 -11.08 15.41 -15.65
CA SER A 17 -10.16 14.38 -15.13
C SER A 17 -10.68 13.78 -13.83
N SER A 18 -11.02 14.61 -12.84
CA SER A 18 -11.53 14.15 -11.55
C SER A 18 -12.87 13.41 -11.67
N LEU A 19 -13.73 13.81 -12.61
CA LEU A 19 -14.99 13.12 -12.86
C LEU A 19 -14.77 11.72 -13.46
N ILE A 20 -13.81 11.55 -14.35
CA ILE A 20 -13.44 10.24 -14.90
C ILE A 20 -12.85 9.33 -13.81
N GLU A 21 -11.97 9.85 -12.96
CA GLU A 21 -11.41 9.13 -11.82
C GLU A 21 -12.52 8.64 -10.86
N LEU A 22 -13.46 9.52 -10.52
CA LEU A 22 -14.60 9.18 -9.69
C LEU A 22 -15.48 8.09 -10.33
N TYR A 23 -15.76 8.21 -11.63
CA TYR A 23 -16.53 7.21 -12.36
C TYR A 23 -15.83 5.84 -12.36
N ASN A 24 -14.52 5.80 -12.59
CA ASN A 24 -13.73 4.57 -12.57
C ASN A 24 -13.74 3.92 -11.17
N PHE A 25 -13.62 4.74 -10.12
CA PHE A 25 -13.74 4.27 -8.74
C PHE A 25 -15.13 3.67 -8.46
N ALA A 26 -16.20 4.38 -8.85
CA ALA A 26 -17.57 3.92 -8.64
C ALA A 26 -17.90 2.66 -9.45
N GLN A 27 -17.31 2.49 -10.64
CA GLN A 27 -17.38 1.25 -11.41
C GLN A 27 -16.67 0.08 -10.72
N GLY A 28 -15.52 0.33 -10.09
CA GLY A 28 -14.85 -0.67 -9.24
C GLY A 28 -15.73 -1.11 -8.07
N ALA A 29 -16.36 -0.16 -7.38
CA ALA A 29 -17.32 -0.46 -6.32
C ALA A 29 -18.54 -1.24 -6.84
N LEU A 30 -19.03 -0.91 -8.04
CA LEU A 30 -20.12 -1.63 -8.69
C LEU A 30 -19.74 -3.09 -9.00
N ALA A 31 -18.55 -3.32 -9.56
CA ALA A 31 -18.05 -4.66 -9.82
C ALA A 31 -17.98 -5.50 -8.52
N ASN A 32 -17.51 -4.90 -7.42
CA ASN A 32 -17.47 -5.57 -6.13
C ASN A 32 -18.88 -5.87 -5.60
N SER A 33 -19.84 -4.97 -5.80
CA SER A 33 -21.23 -5.15 -5.37
C SER A 33 -21.92 -6.33 -6.05
N ALA A 34 -21.50 -6.73 -7.26
CA ALA A 34 -22.04 -7.92 -7.94
C ALA A 34 -21.77 -9.22 -7.15
N HIS A 35 -20.69 -9.22 -6.36
CA HIS A 35 -20.28 -10.32 -5.48
C HIS A 35 -20.77 -10.17 -4.04
N ALA A 36 -21.48 -9.09 -3.70
CA ALA A 36 -22.09 -8.91 -2.40
C ALA A 36 -23.29 -9.84 -2.21
N ALA A 37 -23.61 -10.16 -0.94
CA ALA A 37 -24.77 -10.98 -0.61
C ALA A 37 -26.10 -10.30 -0.97
N ASP A 38 -26.15 -8.97 -0.85
CA ASP A 38 -27.31 -8.17 -1.26
C ASP A 38 -27.24 -7.82 -2.76
N LYS A 39 -28.05 -8.50 -3.56
CA LYS A 39 -28.17 -8.23 -5.00
C LYS A 39 -28.87 -6.89 -5.30
N SER A 40 -29.61 -6.33 -4.35
CA SER A 40 -30.25 -5.01 -4.52
C SER A 40 -29.24 -3.87 -4.50
N LEU A 41 -28.09 -4.06 -3.83
CA LEU A 41 -27.02 -3.07 -3.76
C LEU A 41 -26.41 -2.79 -5.14
N CYS A 42 -26.14 -3.84 -5.92
CA CYS A 42 -25.63 -3.70 -7.29
C CYS A 42 -26.60 -2.92 -8.18
N PHE A 43 -27.90 -3.20 -8.09
CA PHE A 43 -28.92 -2.46 -8.84
C PHE A 43 -28.99 -0.98 -8.44
N LYS A 44 -28.99 -0.69 -7.13
CA LYS A 44 -29.02 0.68 -6.60
C LYS A 44 -27.77 1.46 -7.01
N LEU A 45 -26.59 0.86 -6.85
CA LEU A 45 -25.32 1.50 -7.21
C LEU A 45 -25.23 1.73 -8.71
N ASN A 46 -25.62 0.76 -9.55
CA ASN A 46 -25.66 0.92 -11.00
C ASN A 46 -26.57 2.09 -11.41
N LYS A 47 -27.76 2.20 -10.80
CA LYS A 47 -28.70 3.30 -11.07
C LYS A 47 -28.09 4.67 -10.76
N LEU A 48 -27.27 4.78 -9.72
CA LEU A 48 -26.62 6.04 -9.33
C LEU A 48 -25.35 6.33 -10.14
N VAL A 49 -24.64 5.32 -10.64
CA VAL A 49 -23.42 5.48 -11.45
C VAL A 49 -23.73 5.88 -12.90
N MET A 50 -24.89 5.49 -13.43
CA MET A 50 -25.30 5.81 -14.81
C MET A 50 -25.36 7.33 -15.10
N PRO A 51 -25.98 8.18 -14.26
CA PRO A 51 -25.94 9.63 -14.44
C PRO A 51 -24.53 10.23 -14.42
N ILE A 52 -23.63 9.68 -13.59
CA ILE A 52 -22.21 10.10 -13.57
C ILE A 52 -21.54 9.77 -14.90
N LYS A 53 -21.80 8.58 -15.48
CA LYS A 53 -21.28 8.19 -16.80
C LYS A 53 -21.73 9.15 -17.90
N GLU A 54 -23.01 9.51 -17.91
CA GLU A 54 -23.58 10.46 -18.88
C GLU A 54 -22.99 11.86 -18.71
N SER A 55 -22.74 12.26 -17.46
CA SER A 55 -22.04 13.50 -17.14
C SER A 55 -20.59 13.48 -17.63
N CYS A 56 -19.85 12.38 -17.49
CA CYS A 56 -18.51 12.24 -18.07
C CYS A 56 -18.51 12.47 -19.58
N ALA A 57 -19.48 11.88 -20.29
CA ALA A 57 -19.60 12.00 -21.75
C ALA A 57 -19.95 13.44 -22.16
N THR A 58 -20.87 14.08 -21.44
CA THR A 58 -21.28 15.47 -21.67
C THR A 58 -20.12 16.43 -21.43
N VAL A 59 -19.45 16.35 -20.28
CA VAL A 59 -18.29 17.19 -19.94
C VAL A 59 -17.19 17.02 -20.98
N LYS A 60 -16.85 15.78 -21.37
CA LYS A 60 -15.85 15.53 -22.41
C LYS A 60 -16.20 16.18 -23.74
N LYS A 61 -17.45 16.04 -24.19
CA LYS A 61 -17.92 16.64 -25.45
C LYS A 61 -17.84 18.17 -25.41
N CYS A 62 -18.28 18.79 -24.32
CA CYS A 62 -18.23 20.23 -24.16
C CYS A 62 -16.78 20.75 -24.11
N VAL A 63 -15.90 20.12 -23.32
CA VAL A 63 -14.48 20.53 -23.25
C VAL A 63 -13.79 20.41 -24.61
N GLN A 64 -14.04 19.31 -25.35
CA GLN A 64 -13.51 19.15 -26.71
C GLN A 64 -13.99 20.24 -27.67
N ALA A 65 -15.27 20.58 -27.64
CA ALA A 65 -15.80 21.68 -28.47
C ALA A 65 -15.19 23.05 -28.11
N LEU A 66 -14.92 23.29 -26.81
CA LEU A 66 -14.25 24.52 -26.36
C LEU A 66 -12.76 24.56 -26.76
N ASP A 67 -12.08 23.41 -26.74
CA ASP A 67 -10.72 23.26 -27.24
C ASP A 67 -10.62 23.52 -28.74
N GLU A 68 -11.57 23.02 -29.55
CA GLU A 68 -11.67 23.29 -30.98
C GLU A 68 -11.90 24.79 -31.28
N LYS A 69 -12.65 25.49 -30.42
CA LYS A 69 -12.81 26.95 -30.47
C LYS A 69 -11.54 27.72 -30.04
N GLY A 70 -10.50 27.00 -29.59
CA GLY A 70 -9.18 27.54 -29.26
C GLY A 70 -9.14 28.36 -27.98
N TRP A 71 -10.16 28.27 -27.13
CA TRP A 71 -10.32 29.12 -25.94
C TRP A 71 -10.14 30.62 -26.25
N ILE A 72 -10.79 31.10 -27.30
CA ILE A 72 -10.76 32.51 -27.72
C ILE A 72 -12.08 33.16 -27.28
N ALA A 73 -12.02 34.18 -26.42
CA ALA A 73 -13.21 34.82 -25.83
C ALA A 73 -14.28 35.22 -26.87
N ALA A 74 -13.86 35.76 -28.01
CA ALA A 74 -14.77 36.17 -29.09
C ALA A 74 -15.51 34.99 -29.77
N LYS A 75 -14.95 33.77 -29.73
CA LYS A 75 -15.56 32.54 -30.29
C LYS A 75 -16.37 31.75 -29.26
N LEU A 76 -16.17 32.07 -27.98
CA LEU A 76 -16.86 31.48 -26.84
C LEU A 76 -18.05 32.31 -26.38
N ALA A 77 -18.13 33.57 -26.78
CA ALA A 77 -19.27 34.42 -26.48
C ALA A 77 -20.52 33.85 -27.17
N HIS A 78 -21.54 33.57 -26.36
CA HIS A 78 -22.85 33.18 -26.85
C HIS A 78 -23.47 34.31 -27.67
N SER A 79 -24.07 33.99 -28.82
CA SER A 79 -24.86 34.98 -29.57
C SER A 79 -26.21 35.16 -28.88
N ASP A 80 -26.54 36.40 -28.52
CA ASP A 80 -27.80 36.78 -27.84
C ASP A 80 -29.08 36.36 -28.61
N ASP A 81 -28.97 36.00 -29.89
CA ASP A 81 -30.08 35.57 -30.75
C ASP A 81 -30.44 34.07 -30.63
N SER A 82 -29.70 33.27 -29.86
CA SER A 82 -29.94 31.84 -29.68
C SER A 82 -30.41 31.50 -28.27
N TYR A 83 -31.62 30.95 -28.13
CA TYR A 83 -32.16 30.45 -26.85
C TYR A 83 -31.63 29.06 -26.46
N ALA A 84 -30.80 28.44 -27.30
CA ALA A 84 -30.22 27.12 -27.00
C ALA A 84 -28.99 27.26 -26.09
N PRO A 85 -28.85 26.41 -25.05
CA PRO A 85 -27.71 26.47 -24.15
C PRO A 85 -26.41 26.17 -24.91
N ASP A 86 -25.38 26.98 -24.68
CA ASP A 86 -24.05 26.76 -25.24
C ASP A 86 -23.25 25.70 -24.46
N GLU A 87 -22.04 25.39 -24.91
CA GLU A 87 -21.22 24.37 -24.27
C GLU A 87 -20.76 24.76 -22.85
N LEU A 88 -20.69 26.06 -22.53
CA LEU A 88 -20.35 26.56 -21.19
C LEU A 88 -21.56 26.43 -20.26
N ASP A 89 -22.75 26.78 -20.72
CA ASP A 89 -24.02 26.61 -20.01
C ASP A 89 -24.27 25.12 -19.72
N MET A 90 -24.03 24.26 -20.69
CA MET A 90 -24.10 22.81 -20.52
C MET A 90 -23.10 22.31 -19.47
N LEU A 91 -21.87 22.82 -19.45
CA LEU A 91 -20.87 22.49 -18.43
C LEU A 91 -21.30 22.95 -17.03
N VAL A 92 -21.80 24.17 -16.91
CA VAL A 92 -22.27 24.73 -15.62
C VAL A 92 -23.48 23.96 -15.10
N ALA A 93 -24.45 23.65 -15.97
CA ALA A 93 -25.60 22.84 -15.61
C ALA A 93 -25.19 21.42 -15.18
N CYS A 94 -24.28 20.79 -15.93
CA CYS A 94 -23.73 19.48 -15.60
C CYS A 94 -23.00 19.50 -14.25
N ALA A 95 -22.13 20.49 -14.01
CA ALA A 95 -21.39 20.63 -12.75
C ALA A 95 -22.33 20.81 -11.54
N ARG A 96 -23.45 21.53 -11.69
CA ARG A 96 -24.44 21.70 -10.62
C ARG A 96 -25.16 20.40 -10.28
N ASN A 97 -25.62 19.67 -11.29
CA ASN A 97 -26.32 18.40 -11.09
C ASN A 97 -25.38 17.32 -10.54
N LEU A 98 -24.12 17.35 -10.97
CA LEU A 98 -23.10 16.40 -10.55
C LEU A 98 -22.90 16.37 -9.02
N VAL A 99 -23.01 17.51 -8.33
CA VAL A 99 -22.84 17.56 -6.87
C VAL A 99 -23.79 16.60 -6.15
N GLU A 100 -25.04 16.52 -6.61
CA GLU A 100 -26.05 15.61 -6.06
C GLU A 100 -25.69 14.14 -6.35
N ASP A 101 -25.41 13.82 -7.62
CA ASP A 101 -25.11 12.46 -8.07
C ASP A 101 -23.87 11.89 -7.36
N VAL A 102 -22.81 12.69 -7.26
CA VAL A 102 -21.57 12.33 -6.55
C VAL A 102 -21.86 12.06 -5.09
N ARG A 103 -22.66 12.90 -4.43
CA ARG A 103 -22.99 12.70 -3.01
C ARG A 103 -23.79 11.43 -2.79
N GLN A 104 -24.73 11.11 -3.68
CA GLN A 104 -25.53 9.89 -3.59
C GLN A 104 -24.67 8.63 -3.78
N VAL A 105 -23.79 8.62 -4.79
CA VAL A 105 -22.85 7.52 -5.00
C VAL A 105 -21.88 7.37 -3.82
N ALA A 106 -21.28 8.46 -3.35
CA ALA A 106 -20.35 8.45 -2.23
C ALA A 106 -21.02 7.94 -0.94
N SER A 107 -22.22 8.43 -0.62
CA SER A 107 -22.99 7.99 0.55
C SER A 107 -23.36 6.51 0.48
N LEU A 108 -23.79 6.02 -0.70
CA LEU A 108 -24.12 4.61 -0.87
C LEU A 108 -22.89 3.70 -0.72
N ILE A 109 -21.75 4.09 -1.31
CA ILE A 109 -20.49 3.35 -1.19
C ILE A 109 -20.02 3.36 0.27
N GLN A 110 -20.04 4.51 0.93
CA GLN A 110 -19.61 4.65 2.32
C GLN A 110 -20.47 3.81 3.27
N GLY A 111 -21.80 3.89 3.13
CA GLY A 111 -22.77 3.15 3.96
C GLY A 111 -22.72 1.63 3.75
N ASN A 112 -22.23 1.16 2.61
CA ASN A 112 -22.10 -0.27 2.28
C ASN A 112 -20.64 -0.72 2.17
N SER A 113 -19.70 0.07 2.69
CA SER A 113 -18.26 -0.16 2.52
C SER A 113 -17.81 -1.55 2.99
N THR A 114 -18.34 -2.05 4.10
CA THR A 114 -18.02 -3.40 4.62
C THR A 114 -18.50 -4.55 3.74
N LEU A 115 -19.52 -4.32 2.89
CA LEU A 115 -20.04 -5.29 1.94
C LEU A 115 -19.32 -5.20 0.59
N LEU A 116 -18.96 -3.98 0.19
CA LEU A 116 -18.26 -3.68 -1.06
C LEU A 116 -16.77 -3.99 -0.99
N PHE A 117 -16.17 -3.85 0.18
CA PHE A 117 -14.74 -4.02 0.39
C PHE A 117 -14.53 -5.09 1.47
N LYS A 118 -14.07 -6.27 1.04
CA LYS A 118 -13.77 -7.37 1.96
C LYS A 118 -12.44 -7.11 2.63
N ASN A 119 -12.45 -6.92 3.94
CA ASN A 119 -11.25 -7.05 4.75
C ASN A 119 -10.71 -8.48 4.61
N GLN A 120 -9.40 -8.64 4.40
CA GLN A 120 -8.74 -9.93 4.16
C GLN A 120 -9.03 -11.03 5.20
N THR A 121 -9.56 -10.69 6.38
CA THR A 121 -9.99 -11.64 7.41
C THR A 121 -11.19 -12.51 7.02
N SER A 122 -12.12 -12.04 6.16
CA SER A 122 -13.34 -12.78 5.78
C SER A 122 -13.09 -13.90 4.74
N LEU A 123 -11.98 -13.82 4.00
CA LEU A 123 -11.59 -14.87 3.05
C LEU A 123 -10.92 -16.08 3.74
N ALA A 124 -10.39 -15.90 4.97
CA ALA A 124 -9.74 -16.97 5.73
C ALA A 124 -10.72 -17.96 6.40
N GLU A 125 -12.02 -17.62 6.51
CA GLU A 125 -13.01 -18.49 7.16
C GLU A 125 -13.70 -19.48 6.21
N LYS A 126 -13.60 -19.29 4.89
CA LYS A 126 -14.27 -20.17 3.90
C LYS A 126 -13.43 -21.38 3.45
N SER A 127 -12.22 -21.54 3.97
CA SER A 127 -11.28 -22.62 3.62
C SER A 127 -10.91 -23.51 4.81
N LYS A 128 -11.84 -23.76 5.74
CA LYS A 128 -11.71 -24.89 6.69
C LYS A 128 -12.47 -26.11 6.13
N PRO A 129 -11.80 -27.26 5.88
CA PRO A 129 -12.51 -28.49 5.58
C PRO A 129 -13.34 -28.95 6.79
N PRO A 130 -14.42 -29.73 6.60
CA PRO A 130 -15.31 -30.14 7.69
C PRO A 130 -14.53 -30.95 8.73
N VAL A 131 -14.44 -30.40 9.94
CA VAL A 131 -13.79 -31.05 11.08
C VAL A 131 -14.61 -32.30 11.46
N ALA A 132 -13.98 -33.47 11.40
CA ALA A 132 -14.53 -34.73 11.86
C ALA A 132 -15.00 -34.63 13.33
N PRO A 133 -16.11 -35.28 13.72
CA PRO A 133 -16.65 -35.18 15.06
C PRO A 133 -15.72 -35.87 16.08
N LYS A 134 -15.41 -35.16 17.18
CA LYS A 134 -14.66 -35.69 18.33
C LYS A 134 -15.41 -36.88 18.95
N PRO A 135 -14.73 -37.92 19.46
CA PRO A 135 -15.39 -39.03 20.14
C PRO A 135 -15.96 -38.55 21.48
N ILE A 136 -17.27 -38.72 21.64
CA ILE A 136 -17.98 -38.53 22.91
C ILE A 136 -17.81 -39.81 23.73
N LEU A 137 -16.98 -39.80 24.76
CA LEU A 137 -17.01 -40.83 25.80
C LEU A 137 -18.19 -40.55 26.75
N LYS A 138 -19.34 -41.18 26.47
CA LYS A 138 -20.45 -41.31 27.43
C LYS A 138 -20.10 -42.39 28.44
N VAL A 139 -19.78 -41.98 29.67
CA VAL A 139 -19.81 -42.87 30.84
C VAL A 139 -21.27 -43.01 31.29
N LYS A 140 -21.74 -44.25 31.46
CA LYS A 140 -22.96 -44.58 32.24
C LYS A 140 -22.61 -45.44 33.46
N PRO A 141 -23.40 -45.37 34.54
CA PRO A 141 -22.93 -45.53 35.92
C PRO A 141 -23.42 -46.81 36.61
N SER A 142 -22.77 -47.17 37.73
CA SER A 142 -23.34 -47.69 39.01
C SER A 142 -22.30 -48.54 39.79
N PRO A 143 -22.48 -48.81 41.09
CA PRO A 143 -22.74 -47.84 42.16
C PRO A 143 -21.88 -48.05 43.44
N SER A 144 -21.80 -46.98 44.24
CA SER A 144 -21.80 -46.92 45.72
C SER A 144 -20.70 -47.62 46.56
N ALA A 145 -19.82 -46.81 47.19
CA ALA A 145 -19.77 -46.56 48.64
C ALA A 145 -18.70 -45.50 49.00
N LYS A 146 -18.97 -44.70 50.05
CA LYS A 146 -18.19 -43.55 50.54
C LYS A 146 -16.96 -43.97 51.42
N PRO A 147 -16.26 -43.05 52.14
CA PRO A 147 -15.15 -42.25 51.63
C PRO A 147 -13.86 -42.34 52.49
N ALA A 148 -12.78 -41.79 51.92
CA ALA A 148 -11.66 -41.14 52.59
C ALA A 148 -10.73 -41.96 53.51
N ALA A 149 -9.57 -42.33 52.97
CA ALA A 149 -8.32 -42.43 53.72
C ALA A 149 -7.16 -41.89 52.89
N LYS A 150 -6.39 -40.99 53.53
CA LYS A 150 -5.12 -40.39 53.11
C LYS A 150 -4.12 -41.47 52.66
N LEU A 151 -3.24 -41.15 51.71
CA LEU A 151 -1.85 -41.65 51.53
C LEU A 151 -1.28 -40.95 50.28
N GLN A 152 -0.55 -39.85 50.46
CA GLN A 152 0.92 -39.81 50.53
C GLN A 152 1.54 -39.63 49.14
N GLU A 153 1.78 -38.36 48.80
CA GLU A 153 2.62 -37.90 47.69
C GLU A 153 4.00 -38.56 47.78
N ARG A 154 4.44 -39.16 46.68
CA ARG A 154 5.84 -39.58 46.49
C ARG A 154 6.46 -38.65 45.45
N PRO A 155 7.56 -37.94 45.76
CA PRO A 155 8.15 -36.94 44.86
C PRO A 155 8.83 -37.58 43.65
N LEU A 156 8.82 -36.86 42.53
CA LEU A 156 9.58 -37.14 41.31
C LEU A 156 11.10 -37.06 41.58
N PRO A 157 11.93 -37.81 40.81
CA PRO A 157 13.38 -37.83 40.99
C PRO A 157 14.05 -36.49 40.62
N PRO A 158 15.18 -36.12 41.26
CA PRO A 158 15.84 -34.84 41.07
C PRO A 158 16.68 -34.76 39.78
N THR A 159 16.72 -33.55 39.22
CA THR A 159 17.54 -33.10 38.07
C THR A 159 19.04 -33.11 38.40
N PRO A 160 19.94 -33.41 37.43
CA PRO A 160 21.39 -33.37 37.67
C PRO A 160 21.87 -31.94 37.93
N ALA A 161 22.59 -31.75 39.04
CA ALA A 161 23.19 -30.47 39.41
C ALA A 161 24.41 -30.17 38.54
N ASN A 162 24.33 -29.10 37.72
CA ASN A 162 25.52 -28.48 37.14
C ASN A 162 26.27 -27.73 38.25
N LEU A 163 27.40 -28.31 38.65
CA LEU A 163 28.39 -27.72 39.55
C LEU A 163 29.06 -26.54 38.86
N LEU A 164 28.70 -25.31 39.25
CA LEU A 164 29.46 -24.10 38.94
C LEU A 164 30.22 -23.66 40.20
N LYS A 165 31.54 -23.81 40.14
CA LYS A 165 32.49 -22.83 40.70
C LYS A 165 33.88 -23.15 40.16
N THR A 166 34.44 -22.26 39.36
CA THR A 166 35.65 -21.50 39.69
C THR A 166 35.94 -20.49 38.57
N GLN A 167 36.30 -19.29 39.01
CA GLN A 167 36.70 -18.14 38.22
C GLN A 167 37.99 -18.38 37.42
N ILE A 168 38.18 -17.62 36.33
CA ILE A 168 39.40 -16.92 35.88
C ILE A 168 39.55 -16.95 34.34
N SER A 169 39.55 -15.74 33.78
CA SER A 169 40.34 -15.21 32.65
C SER A 169 40.34 -15.88 31.26
N SER A 170 40.15 -14.99 30.27
CA SER A 170 40.79 -14.93 28.96
C SER A 170 40.62 -16.07 27.96
N GLY A 171 40.13 -15.73 26.77
CA GLY A 171 40.40 -16.48 25.54
C GLY A 171 39.13 -16.80 24.76
N GLU A 172 39.03 -16.16 23.60
CA GLU A 172 38.18 -16.48 22.46
C GLU A 172 37.93 -17.99 22.27
N TYR A 173 36.69 -18.38 21.97
CA TYR A 173 36.32 -19.15 20.76
C TYR A 173 34.81 -19.47 20.78
N PHE A 174 34.16 -19.18 19.64
CA PHE A 174 32.95 -19.80 19.12
C PHE A 174 31.59 -19.60 19.83
N ASN A 175 30.74 -18.74 19.24
CA ASN A 175 29.32 -19.03 19.09
C ASN A 175 28.79 -18.31 17.83
N GLU A 176 29.17 -18.88 16.69
CA GLU A 176 28.53 -18.68 15.39
C GLU A 176 27.17 -19.40 15.41
N TYR A 177 26.19 -18.81 16.07
CA TYR A 177 24.77 -19.15 15.91
C TYR A 177 23.97 -17.88 16.11
N ASP A 178 23.70 -17.22 14.98
CA ASP A 178 22.71 -16.15 14.81
C ASP A 178 21.32 -16.71 15.11
N TYR A 179 21.01 -16.82 16.41
CA TYR A 179 19.66 -17.08 16.88
C TYR A 179 18.85 -15.83 16.63
N VAL A 180 18.04 -15.88 15.57
CA VAL A 180 16.85 -15.05 15.39
C VAL A 180 16.17 -14.90 16.75
N ASN A 181 16.12 -13.67 17.26
CA ASN A 181 15.34 -13.36 18.45
C ASN A 181 13.88 -13.58 18.05
N LEU A 182 13.32 -14.77 18.36
CA LEU A 182 11.89 -15.01 18.29
C LEU A 182 11.24 -14.23 19.45
N GLU A 183 11.23 -12.91 19.30
CA GLU A 183 10.38 -12.05 20.10
C GLU A 183 8.95 -12.51 19.87
N SER A 184 8.28 -12.89 20.96
CA SER A 184 6.91 -13.37 20.92
C SER A 184 6.02 -12.34 20.22
N LYS A 185 5.05 -12.80 19.43
CA LYS A 185 4.04 -11.94 18.79
C LYS A 185 3.42 -10.92 19.76
N GLU A 186 3.28 -11.30 21.03
CA GLU A 186 2.75 -10.47 22.11
C GLU A 186 3.67 -9.28 22.48
N THR A 187 5.01 -9.43 22.42
CA THR A 187 5.94 -8.32 22.68
C THR A 187 5.94 -7.30 21.55
N VAL A 188 5.80 -7.77 20.31
CA VAL A 188 5.69 -6.92 19.10
C VAL A 188 4.37 -6.14 19.09
N GLU A 189 3.26 -6.77 19.48
CA GLU A 189 1.95 -6.11 19.59
C GLU A 189 1.94 -5.01 20.68
N LYS A 190 2.61 -5.25 21.81
CA LYS A 190 2.70 -4.28 22.91
C LYS A 190 3.54 -3.04 22.55
N GLU A 191 4.62 -3.22 21.79
CA GLU A 191 5.38 -2.10 21.23
C GLU A 191 4.56 -1.31 20.20
N ASN A 192 3.85 -2.01 19.31
CA ASN A 192 2.98 -1.38 18.30
C ASN A 192 1.83 -0.56 18.93
N GLU A 193 1.23 -1.03 20.03
CA GLU A 193 0.24 -0.26 20.79
C GLU A 193 0.84 1.00 21.46
N SER A 194 2.05 0.89 22.01
CA SER A 194 2.74 2.04 22.60
C SER A 194 3.08 3.12 21.56
N ILE A 195 3.31 2.73 20.31
CA ILE A 195 3.59 3.60 19.17
C ILE A 195 2.31 4.27 18.65
N LYS A 196 1.19 3.54 18.59
CA LYS A 196 -0.13 4.11 18.26
C LYS A 196 -0.56 5.22 19.21
N ALA A 197 -0.20 5.13 20.49
CA ALA A 197 -0.58 6.12 21.49
C ALA A 197 0.05 7.52 21.28
N VAL A 198 1.07 7.64 20.42
CA VAL A 198 1.81 8.89 20.16
C VAL A 198 1.48 9.50 18.79
N LEU A 199 0.69 8.82 17.95
CA LEU A 199 0.42 9.21 16.57
C LEU A 199 -0.86 10.04 16.39
N PRO A 200 -0.88 11.02 15.47
CA PRO A 200 -2.11 11.65 14.98
C PRO A 200 -3.06 10.61 14.34
N LYS A 201 -4.38 10.76 14.56
CA LYS A 201 -5.41 9.76 14.17
C LYS A 201 -5.37 9.35 12.69
N ASP A 202 -4.94 10.23 11.81
CA ASP A 202 -4.94 10.01 10.36
C ASP A 202 -3.82 9.06 9.90
N MET A 203 -2.70 8.98 10.64
CA MET A 203 -1.59 8.06 10.34
C MET A 203 -1.76 6.66 10.93
N CYS A 204 -2.61 6.50 11.95
CA CYS A 204 -2.89 5.19 12.55
C CYS A 204 -3.55 4.22 11.55
N GLN A 205 -4.40 4.71 10.65
CA GLN A 205 -5.03 3.88 9.62
C GLN A 205 -4.01 3.38 8.58
N SER A 206 -3.09 4.26 8.15
CA SER A 206 -2.01 3.87 7.23
C SER A 206 -1.08 2.82 7.87
N PHE A 207 -0.77 2.97 9.16
CA PHE A 207 0.05 2.01 9.92
C PHE A 207 -0.62 0.62 10.00
N ASP A 208 -1.92 0.58 10.31
CA ASP A 208 -2.69 -0.67 10.40
C ASP A 208 -2.80 -1.41 9.05
N GLU A 209 -2.87 -0.68 7.94
CA GLU A 209 -2.85 -1.28 6.60
C GLU A 209 -1.46 -1.83 6.22
N LEU A 210 -0.39 -1.15 6.66
CA LEU A 210 1.00 -1.50 6.34
C LEU A 210 1.46 -2.78 7.07
N VAL A 211 1.16 -2.91 8.37
CA VAL A 211 1.50 -4.10 9.16
C VAL A 211 0.74 -5.33 8.66
N LYS A 212 -0.49 -5.15 8.17
CA LYS A 212 -1.35 -6.27 7.72
C LYS A 212 -0.95 -6.82 6.36
N GLN A 213 -0.28 -6.03 5.52
CA GLN A 213 0.19 -6.45 4.20
C GLN A 213 1.55 -7.18 4.23
N SER A 214 2.32 -7.09 5.32
CA SER A 214 3.64 -7.74 5.44
C SER A 214 3.57 -9.23 5.84
N GLU A 215 2.42 -9.75 6.23
CA GLU A 215 2.25 -11.13 6.73
C GLU A 215 1.72 -12.14 5.68
N ILE A 216 1.62 -11.78 4.39
CA ILE A 216 0.98 -12.63 3.36
C ILE A 216 2.04 -13.33 2.48
N PRO A 217 2.15 -14.68 2.50
CA PRO A 217 2.97 -15.42 1.55
C PRO A 217 2.23 -15.59 0.21
N VAL A 218 2.89 -15.31 -0.91
CA VAL A 218 2.30 -15.45 -2.26
C VAL A 218 2.57 -16.84 -2.84
N VAL A 219 1.49 -17.50 -3.28
CA VAL A 219 1.46 -18.84 -3.87
C VAL A 219 1.95 -18.81 -5.32
N SER A 220 2.89 -19.69 -5.65
CA SER A 220 3.45 -19.86 -7.00
C SER A 220 2.60 -20.81 -7.84
N HIS A 221 2.29 -20.45 -9.09
CA HIS A 221 1.79 -21.37 -10.11
C HIS A 221 2.79 -21.44 -11.25
N SER A 222 3.30 -22.65 -11.49
CA SER A 222 4.31 -22.97 -12.49
C SER A 222 3.70 -23.96 -13.47
N GLU A 223 3.76 -23.66 -14.76
CA GLU A 223 3.63 -24.66 -15.82
C GLU A 223 4.64 -24.36 -16.96
N ASN A 224 5.35 -25.42 -17.36
CA ASN A 224 6.38 -25.57 -18.40
C ASN A 224 5.83 -25.33 -19.83
N VAL A 225 6.64 -25.02 -20.87
CA VAL A 225 7.48 -25.91 -21.75
C VAL A 225 8.33 -25.02 -22.74
N PRO A 226 9.18 -25.52 -23.68
CA PRO A 226 10.65 -25.36 -23.67
C PRO A 226 11.28 -24.57 -24.85
N GLU A 227 12.60 -24.37 -24.75
CA GLU A 227 13.55 -23.63 -25.60
C GLU A 227 13.57 -23.95 -27.12
N ILE A 228 13.93 -22.94 -27.93
CA ILE A 228 14.86 -23.07 -29.07
C ILE A 228 15.78 -21.83 -29.14
N VAL A 229 17.08 -22.09 -29.30
CA VAL A 229 18.23 -21.15 -29.36
C VAL A 229 18.49 -20.67 -30.78
N THR A 230 18.83 -19.38 -31.00
CA THR A 230 20.03 -18.88 -31.75
C THR A 230 20.06 -17.33 -31.88
N PRO A 231 21.25 -16.74 -32.13
CA PRO A 231 21.58 -15.36 -31.75
C PRO A 231 21.40 -14.37 -32.90
N GLU A 232 20.97 -13.14 -32.59
CA GLU A 232 21.59 -11.90 -33.09
C GLU A 232 20.84 -10.64 -32.61
N LYS A 233 21.63 -9.60 -32.36
CA LYS A 233 21.23 -8.28 -31.88
C LYS A 233 20.13 -7.65 -32.75
N THR A 234 18.90 -7.60 -32.24
CA THR A 234 17.96 -6.49 -32.45
C THR A 234 17.13 -6.37 -31.18
N VAL A 235 16.90 -5.14 -30.72
CA VAL A 235 16.06 -4.82 -29.55
C VAL A 235 14.69 -5.45 -29.79
N SER A 236 14.44 -6.58 -29.14
CA SER A 236 13.16 -7.27 -29.24
C SER A 236 12.13 -6.40 -28.53
N PRO A 237 10.95 -6.16 -29.11
CA PRO A 237 9.84 -5.58 -28.36
C PRO A 237 9.62 -6.46 -27.13
N LEU A 238 9.49 -5.84 -25.95
CA LEU A 238 9.18 -6.57 -24.72
C LEU A 238 7.96 -7.45 -24.95
N ASP A 239 7.97 -8.67 -24.39
CA ASP A 239 6.81 -9.54 -24.47
C ASP A 239 5.58 -8.79 -23.92
N GLN A 240 4.42 -8.98 -24.56
CA GLN A 240 3.20 -8.26 -24.22
C GLN A 240 2.81 -8.49 -22.74
N LYS A 241 3.19 -9.65 -22.17
CA LYS A 241 3.03 -9.96 -20.74
C LYS A 241 3.94 -9.10 -19.85
N ASP A 242 5.20 -8.92 -20.23
CA ASP A 242 6.15 -8.08 -19.49
C ASP A 242 5.69 -6.62 -19.50
N VAL A 243 5.19 -6.12 -20.65
CA VAL A 243 4.63 -4.77 -20.76
C VAL A 243 3.41 -4.58 -19.85
N GLN A 244 2.47 -5.53 -19.85
CA GLN A 244 1.29 -5.46 -18.98
C GLN A 244 1.66 -5.50 -17.50
N LEU A 245 2.61 -6.34 -17.11
CA LEU A 245 3.14 -6.42 -15.75
C LEU A 245 3.76 -5.08 -15.32
N LEU A 246 4.61 -4.50 -16.18
CA LEU A 246 5.27 -3.23 -15.92
C LEU A 246 4.28 -2.06 -15.87
N MET A 247 3.23 -2.04 -16.70
CA MET A 247 2.17 -1.04 -16.62
C MET A 247 1.38 -1.14 -15.31
N PHE A 248 1.05 -2.37 -14.89
CA PHE A 248 0.34 -2.60 -13.62
C PHE A 248 1.16 -2.12 -12.41
N TYR A 249 2.43 -2.54 -12.31
CA TYR A 249 3.30 -2.11 -11.22
C TYR A 249 3.76 -0.66 -11.37
N GLY A 250 3.74 -0.09 -12.58
CA GLY A 250 4.02 1.31 -12.87
C GLY A 250 3.07 2.26 -12.12
N VAL A 251 1.76 1.98 -12.16
CA VAL A 251 0.77 2.78 -11.42
C VAL A 251 0.95 2.64 -9.90
N GLN A 252 1.27 1.43 -9.44
CA GLN A 252 1.50 1.20 -8.00
C GLN A 252 2.76 1.89 -7.49
N ILE A 253 3.87 1.81 -8.23
CA ILE A 253 5.13 2.42 -7.81
C ILE A 253 5.03 3.95 -7.79
N GLU A 254 4.28 4.56 -8.71
CA GLU A 254 3.99 6.01 -8.68
C GLU A 254 3.24 6.41 -7.41
N THR A 255 2.22 5.64 -7.03
CA THR A 255 1.43 5.89 -5.82
C THR A 255 2.30 5.80 -4.57
N HIS A 256 3.13 4.76 -4.47
CA HIS A 256 4.00 4.57 -3.31
C HIS A 256 5.15 5.57 -3.25
N ILE A 257 5.66 6.05 -4.39
CA ILE A 257 6.63 7.17 -4.44
C ILE A 257 6.00 8.44 -3.89
N MET A 258 4.75 8.76 -4.24
CA MET A 258 4.06 9.92 -3.69
C MET A 258 3.93 9.84 -2.16
N HIS A 259 3.58 8.67 -1.61
CA HIS A 259 3.52 8.47 -0.17
C HIS A 259 4.89 8.62 0.50
N LEU A 260 5.95 8.08 -0.12
CA LEU A 260 7.32 8.22 0.37
C LEU A 260 7.74 9.69 0.40
N THR A 261 7.49 10.45 -0.68
CA THR A 261 7.80 11.89 -0.73
C THR A 261 7.10 12.65 0.39
N ASN A 262 5.81 12.40 0.63
CA ASN A 262 5.07 13.03 1.72
C ASN A 262 5.66 12.70 3.10
N ALA A 263 6.09 11.45 3.31
CA ALA A 263 6.74 11.04 4.56
C ALA A 263 8.11 11.72 4.76
N ILE A 264 8.88 11.87 3.68
CA ILE A 264 10.16 12.58 3.68
C ILE A 264 9.94 14.07 4.00
N ASP A 265 8.97 14.72 3.37
CA ASP A 265 8.66 16.13 3.64
C ASP A 265 8.27 16.35 5.11
N ALA A 266 7.42 15.48 5.65
CA ALA A 266 7.03 15.52 7.06
C ALA A 266 8.24 15.34 7.98
N PHE A 267 9.12 14.37 7.69
CA PHE A 267 10.36 14.17 8.43
C PHE A 267 11.28 15.40 8.38
N LEU A 268 11.50 15.99 7.20
CA LEU A 268 12.35 17.18 7.06
C LEU A 268 11.81 18.37 7.85
N MET A 269 10.48 18.51 7.95
CA MET A 269 9.87 19.51 8.84
C MET A 269 10.16 19.25 10.32
N THR A 270 10.25 17.99 10.75
CA THR A 270 10.66 17.68 12.13
C THR A 270 12.10 18.09 12.41
N ILE A 271 13.00 17.89 11.44
CA ILE A 271 14.41 18.27 11.57
C ILE A 271 14.56 19.79 11.56
N LYS A 272 13.89 20.48 10.62
CA LYS A 272 13.89 21.95 10.51
C LYS A 272 13.40 22.63 11.78
N ASN A 273 12.43 22.02 12.47
CA ASN A 273 11.87 22.53 13.71
C ASN A 273 12.58 22.00 14.97
N ASN A 274 13.79 21.44 14.82
CA ASN A 274 14.61 20.89 15.91
C ASN A 274 13.84 19.96 16.86
N GLN A 275 12.94 19.13 16.31
CA GLN A 275 12.15 18.21 17.11
C GLN A 275 13.05 17.16 17.78
N PRO A 276 12.68 16.67 18.99
CA PRO A 276 13.49 15.70 19.73
C PRO A 276 13.49 14.31 19.06
N PRO A 277 14.44 13.42 19.42
CA PRO A 277 14.59 12.07 18.86
C PRO A 277 13.31 11.28 18.74
N LYS A 278 12.47 11.29 19.77
CA LYS A 278 11.19 10.57 19.77
C LYS A 278 10.33 10.90 18.54
N VAL A 279 10.34 12.15 18.09
CA VAL A 279 9.50 12.64 16.98
C VAL A 279 10.12 12.28 15.63
N PHE A 280 11.38 12.66 15.38
CA PHE A 280 12.00 12.40 14.07
C PHE A 280 12.27 10.90 13.84
N VAL A 281 12.52 10.11 14.90
CA VAL A 281 12.63 8.65 14.79
C VAL A 281 11.30 8.05 14.37
N GLY A 282 10.18 8.56 14.88
CA GLY A 282 8.84 8.16 14.43
C GLY A 282 8.63 8.43 12.94
N HIS A 283 9.06 9.59 12.44
CA HIS A 283 8.94 9.94 11.03
C HIS A 283 9.89 9.13 10.13
N SER A 284 11.12 8.87 10.58
CA SER A 284 12.08 8.00 9.89
C SER A 284 11.52 6.57 9.69
N LYS A 285 10.81 6.02 10.69
CA LYS A 285 10.12 4.73 10.55
C LYS A 285 9.09 4.71 9.40
N PHE A 286 8.34 5.80 9.19
CA PHE A 286 7.40 5.88 8.06
C PHE A 286 8.11 5.90 6.72
N ILE A 287 9.26 6.59 6.61
CA ILE A 287 10.10 6.55 5.41
C ILE A 287 10.56 5.13 5.14
N VAL A 288 11.07 4.43 6.18
CA VAL A 288 11.53 3.05 6.05
C VAL A 288 10.42 2.13 5.55
N ILE A 289 9.24 2.22 6.16
CA ILE A 289 8.08 1.40 5.77
C ILE A 289 7.61 1.73 4.34
N GLY A 290 7.52 3.02 3.99
CA GLY A 290 7.11 3.48 2.66
C GLY A 290 8.06 3.00 1.56
N ALA A 291 9.37 3.12 1.78
CA ALA A 291 10.39 2.67 0.85
C ALA A 291 10.49 1.14 0.78
N HIS A 292 10.27 0.42 1.88
CA HIS A 292 10.25 -1.05 1.87
C HIS A 292 9.15 -1.61 0.97
N LYS A 293 8.01 -0.90 0.85
CA LYS A 293 6.95 -1.27 -0.11
C LYS A 293 7.43 -1.17 -1.57
N LEU A 294 8.30 -0.21 -1.88
CA LEU A 294 8.90 -0.09 -3.21
C LEU A 294 9.87 -1.25 -3.48
N VAL A 295 10.68 -1.65 -2.49
CA VAL A 295 11.53 -2.85 -2.58
C VAL A 295 10.69 -4.09 -2.89
N TYR A 296 9.58 -4.29 -2.18
CA TYR A 296 8.66 -5.39 -2.44
C TYR A 296 8.08 -5.39 -3.87
N ILE A 297 7.72 -4.21 -4.38
CA ILE A 297 7.26 -4.06 -5.77
C ILE A 297 8.37 -4.44 -6.73
N GLY A 298 9.60 -3.96 -6.50
CA GLY A 298 10.77 -4.30 -7.30
C GLY A 298 11.06 -5.80 -7.33
N ASP A 299 11.02 -6.46 -6.18
CA ASP A 299 11.18 -7.93 -6.06
C ASP A 299 10.08 -8.69 -6.80
N SER A 300 8.83 -8.21 -6.69
CA SER A 300 7.68 -8.81 -7.38
C SER A 300 7.84 -8.68 -8.89
N VAL A 301 8.24 -7.51 -9.39
CA VAL A 301 8.48 -7.29 -10.82
C VAL A 301 9.65 -8.15 -11.30
N HIS A 302 10.77 -8.17 -10.57
CA HIS A 302 11.92 -9.01 -10.89
C HIS A 302 11.55 -10.50 -11.01
N ARG A 303 10.72 -11.03 -10.11
CA ARG A 303 10.34 -12.46 -10.14
C ARG A 303 9.45 -12.82 -11.33
N ASN A 304 8.63 -11.88 -11.81
CA ASN A 304 7.58 -12.12 -12.80
C ASN A 304 7.93 -11.65 -14.22
N LEU A 305 9.04 -10.94 -14.42
CA LEU A 305 9.52 -10.55 -15.74
C LEU A 305 10.16 -11.71 -16.50
N ASN A 306 10.11 -11.70 -17.83
CA ASN A 306 10.84 -12.65 -18.66
C ASN A 306 12.16 -12.05 -19.20
N ASN A 307 12.20 -10.75 -19.45
CA ASN A 307 13.41 -10.07 -19.93
C ASN A 307 14.57 -10.11 -18.88
N PRO A 308 15.72 -10.75 -19.19
CA PRO A 308 16.81 -10.94 -18.22
C PRO A 308 17.57 -9.66 -17.88
N GLU A 309 17.69 -8.72 -18.82
CA GLU A 309 18.38 -7.44 -18.60
C GLU A 309 17.57 -6.56 -17.63
N LEU A 310 16.25 -6.47 -17.85
CA LEU A 310 15.35 -5.74 -16.96
C LEU A 310 15.27 -6.37 -15.57
N LYS A 311 15.21 -7.70 -15.49
CA LYS A 311 15.27 -8.44 -14.22
C LYS A 311 16.49 -8.05 -13.41
N THR A 312 17.66 -8.04 -14.05
CA THR A 312 18.94 -7.71 -13.39
C THR A 312 18.95 -6.27 -12.91
N ARG A 313 18.50 -5.32 -13.75
CA ARG A 313 18.42 -3.89 -13.41
C ARG A 313 17.48 -3.63 -12.22
N ILE A 314 16.28 -4.20 -12.24
CA ILE A 314 15.28 -3.98 -11.20
C ILE A 314 15.72 -4.61 -9.87
N MET A 315 16.31 -5.81 -9.92
CA MET A 315 16.89 -6.45 -8.73
C MET A 315 18.03 -5.62 -8.13
N HIS A 316 18.93 -5.10 -8.96
CA HIS A 316 20.00 -4.23 -8.49
C HIS A 316 19.46 -2.99 -7.77
N ASN A 317 18.49 -2.28 -8.37
CA ASN A 317 17.91 -1.09 -7.76
C ASN A 317 17.14 -1.40 -6.46
N SER A 318 16.45 -2.55 -6.41
CA SER A 318 15.73 -2.99 -5.22
C SER A 318 16.68 -3.31 -4.06
N ASN A 319 17.81 -3.97 -4.36
CA ASN A 319 18.86 -4.25 -3.38
C ASN A 319 19.55 -2.97 -2.90
N SER A 320 19.91 -2.06 -3.80
CA SER A 320 20.51 -0.77 -3.45
C SER A 320 19.60 0.06 -2.55
N LEU A 321 18.29 0.11 -2.86
CA LEU A 321 17.30 0.74 -2.00
C LEU A 321 17.24 0.07 -0.61
N CYS A 322 17.23 -1.26 -0.56
CA CYS A 322 17.24 -2.00 0.70
C CYS A 322 18.47 -1.69 1.56
N ASP A 323 19.66 -1.63 0.96
CA ASP A 323 20.89 -1.29 1.67
C ASP A 323 20.90 0.17 2.16
N SER A 324 20.36 1.10 1.37
CA SER A 324 20.15 2.49 1.81
C SER A 324 19.19 2.59 3.01
N LEU A 325 18.16 1.75 3.07
CA LEU A 325 17.28 1.69 4.24
C LEU A 325 18.01 1.23 5.51
N LYS A 326 18.93 0.26 5.40
CA LYS A 326 19.76 -0.17 6.54
C LYS A 326 20.64 0.99 7.02
N THR A 327 21.25 1.73 6.09
CA THR A 327 22.04 2.93 6.41
C THR A 327 21.17 4.00 7.10
N LEU A 328 19.97 4.26 6.59
CA LEU A 328 19.03 5.21 7.20
C LEU A 328 18.69 4.82 8.64
N VAL A 329 18.40 3.55 8.91
CA VAL A 329 18.09 3.05 10.26
C VAL A 329 19.29 3.26 11.20
N ASN A 330 20.50 2.94 10.74
CA ASN A 330 21.73 3.13 11.51
C ASN A 330 22.00 4.60 11.81
N ASN A 331 21.90 5.48 10.82
CA ASN A 331 22.10 6.92 10.99
C ASN A 331 21.01 7.54 11.85
N THR A 332 19.77 7.08 11.74
CA THR A 332 18.67 7.50 12.63
C THR A 332 18.94 7.14 14.09
N LYS A 333 19.45 5.91 14.33
CA LYS A 333 19.84 5.47 15.68
C LYS A 333 20.99 6.33 16.21
N LYS A 334 22.02 6.58 15.41
CA LYS A 334 23.15 7.44 15.76
C LYS A 334 22.71 8.86 16.09
N ALA A 335 21.87 9.47 15.25
CA ALA A 335 21.31 10.80 15.46
C ALA A 335 20.47 10.87 16.75
N ALA A 336 19.73 9.83 17.09
CA ALA A 336 18.96 9.76 18.32
C ALA A 336 19.85 9.64 19.57
N THR A 337 20.93 8.85 19.52
CA THR A 337 21.86 8.65 20.64
C THR A 337 22.75 9.86 20.89
N GLU A 338 23.13 10.57 19.83
CA GLU A 338 24.06 11.70 19.90
C GLU A 338 23.33 13.06 19.89
N PHE A 339 22.00 13.09 19.93
CA PHE A 339 21.24 14.34 19.89
C PHE A 339 21.66 15.28 21.04
N PRO A 340 21.96 16.57 20.78
CA PRO A 340 21.70 17.35 19.56
C PRO A 340 22.91 17.51 18.62
N SER A 341 23.68 16.45 18.34
CA SER A 341 24.79 16.46 17.37
C SER A 341 24.31 16.79 15.96
N VAL A 342 24.73 17.95 15.43
CA VAL A 342 24.39 18.42 14.08
C VAL A 342 24.96 17.49 13.01
N ILE A 343 26.15 16.94 13.24
CA ILE A 343 26.81 16.02 12.29
C ILE A 343 25.99 14.74 12.15
N ALA A 344 25.59 14.13 13.27
CA ALA A 344 24.80 12.88 13.25
C ALA A 344 23.40 13.10 12.64
N VAL A 345 22.77 14.25 12.91
CA VAL A 345 21.49 14.62 12.29
C VAL A 345 21.64 14.84 10.77
N GLN A 346 22.74 15.47 10.33
CA GLN A 346 22.99 15.67 8.90
C GLN A 346 23.22 14.33 8.17
N GLU A 347 24.02 13.42 8.72
CA GLU A 347 24.22 12.08 8.15
C GLU A 347 22.90 11.29 8.01
N MET A 348 21.98 11.46 8.97
CA MET A 348 20.62 10.90 8.86
C MET A 348 19.83 11.56 7.72
N VAL A 349 19.86 12.89 7.60
CA VAL A 349 19.18 13.59 6.49
C VAL A 349 19.74 13.18 5.14
N ASP A 350 21.07 13.07 5.00
CA ASP A 350 21.73 12.65 3.76
C ASP A 350 21.28 11.22 3.38
N SER A 351 21.20 10.30 4.34
CA SER A 351 20.69 8.95 4.08
C SER A 351 19.20 8.91 3.67
N VAL A 352 18.37 9.87 4.10
CA VAL A 352 16.98 10.00 3.60
C VAL A 352 16.97 10.46 2.14
N VAL A 353 17.88 11.36 1.77
CA VAL A 353 18.03 11.83 0.39
C VAL A 353 18.47 10.68 -0.52
N ASP A 354 19.40 9.85 -0.07
CA ASP A 354 19.81 8.64 -0.79
C ASP A 354 18.64 7.68 -1.03
N VAL A 355 17.82 7.43 -0.01
CA VAL A 355 16.59 6.61 -0.14
C VAL A 355 15.66 7.19 -1.21
N SER A 356 15.48 8.52 -1.25
CA SER A 356 14.64 9.19 -2.25
C SER A 356 15.18 8.99 -3.67
N HIS A 357 16.48 9.14 -3.87
CA HIS A 357 17.11 8.96 -5.18
C HIS A 357 17.00 7.51 -5.66
N LEU A 358 17.36 6.54 -4.82
CA LEU A 358 17.30 5.12 -5.17
C LEU A 358 15.87 4.63 -5.42
N ALA A 359 14.90 5.16 -4.68
CA ALA A 359 13.47 4.91 -4.91
C ALA A 359 13.03 5.42 -6.30
N ASN A 360 13.50 6.60 -6.71
CA ASN A 360 13.23 7.15 -8.03
C ASN A 360 13.95 6.37 -9.15
N ASP A 361 15.17 5.89 -8.92
CA ASP A 361 15.88 5.05 -9.90
C ASP A 361 15.16 3.72 -10.15
N LEU A 362 14.60 3.11 -9.09
CA LEU A 362 13.74 1.94 -9.19
C LEU A 362 12.46 2.25 -9.99
N LYS A 363 11.78 3.37 -9.68
CA LYS A 363 10.62 3.86 -10.44
C LYS A 363 10.93 4.03 -11.92
N MET A 364 12.02 4.74 -12.24
CA MET A 364 12.40 5.02 -13.62
C MET A 364 12.71 3.74 -14.40
N SER A 365 13.34 2.76 -13.76
CA SER A 365 13.63 1.46 -14.36
C SER A 365 12.37 0.66 -14.72
N ILE A 366 11.29 0.81 -13.94
CA ILE A 366 10.00 0.15 -14.22
C ILE A 366 9.19 0.93 -15.27
N ILE A 367 9.11 2.27 -15.18
CA ILE A 367 8.28 3.09 -16.07
C ILE A 367 8.89 3.26 -17.47
N GLN A 368 10.22 3.39 -17.60
CA GLN A 368 10.83 3.47 -18.94
C GLN A 368 10.70 2.15 -19.68
N ALA A 369 10.83 1.04 -18.96
CA ALA A 369 10.62 -0.29 -19.52
C ALA A 369 9.17 -0.51 -19.96
N SER A 370 8.17 0.07 -19.29
CA SER A 370 6.75 -0.07 -19.69
C SER A 370 6.37 0.72 -20.96
N LYS A 371 7.25 1.61 -21.44
CA LYS A 371 7.04 2.47 -22.61
C LYS A 371 7.86 2.04 -23.84
N SER A 372 8.73 1.05 -23.66
CA SER A 372 9.56 0.43 -24.70
C SER A 372 8.79 -0.72 -25.33
#